data_AF-A0A3B8W517-F1
#
_entry.id   AF-A0A3B8W517-F1
#
_cell.length_a   1.000
_cell.length_b   1.000
_cell.length_c   1.000
_cell.angle_alpha   90.00
_cell.angle_beta   90.00
_cell.angle_gamma   90.00
#
_symmetry.space_group_name_H-M   'P 1'
#
loop_
_entity.id
_entity.type
_entity.pdbx_description
1 polymer ?
#
loop_
_entity_poly.entity_id
_entity_poly.type
_entity_poly.pdbx_seq_one_letter_code
_entity_poly.pdbx_strand_id
1 'polypeptide(L)'
;AEHEKPGIFYGFPLLPTEQFGGPIGLKLAHHLHGAATDPDSVNRTVTRADEAALIEVLEKFIPGAYASTLALKTCLYTNTPDENFILDFAPGQPNVVIACGFSGHGFKFASVVGEIMADLAMKGTTQQPIGFLNAKRFS
;
A
#
# COMPACT_ATOMS: atom_id res chain seq x y z
N ALA A 1 -11.39 -29.22 -2.33
CA ALA A 1 -11.16 -28.20 -3.37
C ALA A 1 -10.94 -26.89 -2.64
N GLU A 2 -9.68 -26.45 -2.53
CA GLU A 2 -9.31 -25.27 -1.76
C GLU A 2 -9.94 -24.04 -2.42
N HIS A 3 -10.78 -23.31 -1.67
CA HIS A 3 -11.18 -21.97 -2.04
C HIS A 3 -9.95 -21.08 -1.91
N GLU A 4 -9.26 -20.85 -3.03
CA GLU A 4 -8.13 -19.93 -3.09
C GLU A 4 -8.62 -18.55 -2.59
N LYS A 5 -8.08 -18.08 -1.46
CA LYS A 5 -8.44 -16.77 -0.93
C LYS A 5 -8.00 -15.72 -1.95
N PRO A 6 -8.89 -14.84 -2.42
CA PRO A 6 -8.53 -13.85 -3.43
C PRO A 6 -7.45 -12.89 -2.90
N GLY A 7 -6.64 -12.35 -3.80
CA GLY A 7 -5.58 -11.38 -3.47
C GLY A 7 -4.17 -11.99 -3.41
N ILE A 8 -3.22 -11.19 -2.95
CA ILE A 8 -1.78 -11.54 -2.92
C ILE A 8 -1.26 -11.36 -1.50
N PHE A 9 -0.37 -12.23 -1.04
CA PHE A 9 0.33 -12.04 0.23
C PHE A 9 1.71 -11.43 -0.02
N TYR A 10 2.08 -10.46 0.80
CA TYR A 10 3.38 -9.79 0.72
C TYR A 10 3.92 -9.51 2.11
N GLY A 11 5.22 -9.25 2.20
CA GLY A 11 5.86 -9.16 3.50
C GLY A 11 7.26 -8.57 3.45
N PHE A 12 7.85 -8.46 4.64
CA PHE A 12 9.26 -8.12 4.80
C PHE A 12 9.92 -9.26 5.59
N PRO A 13 11.17 -9.62 5.23
CA PRO A 13 11.91 -10.67 5.93
C PRO A 13 12.27 -10.20 7.35
N LEU A 14 12.88 -11.10 8.13
CA LEU A 14 13.55 -10.70 9.36
C LEU A 14 14.69 -9.74 9.03
N LEU A 15 14.67 -8.55 9.63
CA LEU A 15 15.67 -7.52 9.43
C LEU A 15 16.50 -7.31 10.71
N PRO A 16 17.80 -6.97 10.60
CA PRO A 16 18.65 -6.66 11.76
C PRO A 16 18.12 -5.44 12.53
N THR A 17 17.89 -5.60 13.83
CA THR A 17 17.26 -4.55 14.64
C THR A 17 18.17 -3.37 14.92
N GLU A 18 19.47 -3.55 14.83
CA GLU A 18 20.46 -2.47 14.99
C GLU A 18 20.31 -1.39 13.91
N GLN A 19 19.86 -1.79 12.71
CA GLN A 19 19.72 -0.89 11.56
C GLN A 19 18.27 -0.44 11.33
N PHE A 20 17.29 -1.34 11.51
CA PHE A 20 15.90 -1.11 11.11
C PHE A 20 14.94 -0.91 12.29
N GLY A 21 15.42 -1.03 13.53
CA GLY A 21 14.59 -1.02 14.73
C GLY A 21 13.92 -2.38 15.00
N GLY A 22 13.43 -2.57 16.22
CA GLY A 22 12.76 -3.79 16.66
C GLY A 22 11.24 -3.82 16.46
N PRO A 23 10.60 -4.97 16.72
CA PRO A 23 11.18 -6.26 17.14
C PRO A 23 11.71 -7.10 15.96
N ILE A 24 12.56 -8.10 16.25
CA ILE A 24 12.97 -9.13 15.27
C ILE A 24 11.74 -9.97 14.92
N GLY A 25 11.32 -9.95 13.66
CA GLY A 25 10.21 -10.78 13.18
C GLY A 25 9.98 -10.65 11.68
N LEU A 26 9.23 -11.61 11.14
CA LEU A 26 8.71 -11.54 9.77
C LEU A 26 7.43 -10.70 9.75
N LYS A 27 7.30 -9.81 8.77
CA LYS A 27 6.02 -9.14 8.49
C LYS A 27 5.32 -9.87 7.33
N LEU A 28 4.04 -10.17 7.51
CA LEU A 28 3.14 -10.68 6.46
C LEU A 28 1.88 -9.82 6.39
N ALA A 29 1.37 -9.58 5.19
CA ALA A 29 0.15 -8.82 4.94
C ALA A 29 -0.61 -9.43 3.76
N HIS A 30 -1.93 -9.28 3.79
CA HIS A 30 -2.83 -9.68 2.69
C HIS A 30 -3.21 -8.45 1.88
N HIS A 31 -2.77 -8.40 0.63
CA HIS A 31 -3.17 -7.41 -0.37
C HIS A 31 -4.49 -7.83 -1.00
N LEU A 32 -5.57 -7.25 -0.50
CA LEU A 32 -6.93 -7.48 -0.97
C LEU A 32 -7.71 -6.16 -0.91
N HIS A 33 -8.63 -5.97 -1.85
CA HIS A 33 -9.66 -4.95 -1.75
C HIS A 33 -10.56 -5.25 -0.55
N GLY A 34 -10.27 -4.61 0.58
CA GLY A 34 -11.11 -4.66 1.77
C GLY A 34 -12.45 -3.95 1.59
N ALA A 35 -13.26 -3.94 2.64
CA ALA A 35 -14.49 -3.17 2.65
C ALA A 35 -14.22 -1.67 2.46
N ALA A 36 -15.03 -1.01 1.65
CA ALA A 36 -15.00 0.45 1.54
C ALA A 36 -15.28 1.08 2.92
N THR A 37 -14.53 2.11 3.26
CA THR A 37 -14.59 2.74 4.58
C THR A 37 -14.21 4.22 4.49
N ASP A 38 -14.59 4.98 5.50
CA ASP A 38 -14.22 6.38 5.67
C ASP A 38 -12.91 6.45 6.48
N PRO A 39 -11.86 7.16 6.00
CA PRO A 39 -10.61 7.31 6.74
C PRO A 39 -10.78 7.89 8.16
N ASP A 40 -11.80 8.73 8.37
CA ASP A 40 -12.08 9.40 9.65
C ASP A 40 -12.84 8.49 10.63
N SER A 41 -13.51 7.44 10.15
CA SER A 41 -14.33 6.54 10.98
C SER A 41 -13.94 5.07 10.89
N VAL A 42 -12.85 4.72 10.20
CA VAL A 42 -12.45 3.32 10.02
C VAL A 42 -12.08 2.63 11.33
N ASN A 43 -12.70 1.47 11.54
CA ASN A 43 -12.39 0.56 12.63
C ASN A 43 -11.01 -0.08 12.42
N ARG A 44 -10.05 0.26 13.29
CA ARG A 44 -8.70 -0.31 13.29
C ARG A 44 -8.53 -1.42 14.33
N THR A 45 -9.63 -1.89 14.92
CA THR A 45 -9.62 -3.03 15.83
C THR A 45 -9.37 -4.29 15.03
N VAL A 46 -8.29 -4.99 15.37
CA VAL A 46 -7.93 -6.27 14.77
C VAL A 46 -8.63 -7.41 15.49
N THR A 47 -9.00 -8.45 14.75
CA THR A 47 -9.72 -9.61 15.28
C THR A 47 -8.86 -10.87 15.24
N ARG A 48 -9.27 -11.89 16.00
CA ARG A 48 -8.64 -13.22 15.93
C ARG A 48 -8.80 -13.87 14.55
N ALA A 49 -9.84 -13.51 13.80
CA ALA A 49 -10.05 -14.02 12.45
C ALA A 49 -9.03 -13.42 11.47
N ASP A 50 -8.71 -12.13 11.60
CA ASP A 50 -7.67 -11.47 10.79
C ASP A 50 -6.31 -12.14 11.01
N GLU A 51 -5.98 -12.41 12.28
CA GLU A 51 -4.74 -13.10 12.67
C GLU A 51 -4.69 -14.52 12.12
N ALA A 52 -5.75 -15.31 12.34
CA ALA A 52 -5.82 -16.69 11.89
C ALA A 52 -5.66 -16.83 10.37
N ALA A 53 -6.22 -15.89 9.59
CA ALA A 53 -6.09 -15.89 8.14
C ALA A 53 -4.63 -15.71 7.67
N LEU A 54 -3.84 -14.90 8.38
CA LEU A 54 -2.41 -14.71 8.09
C LEU A 54 -1.58 -15.90 8.54
N ILE A 55 -1.88 -16.49 9.71
CA ILE A 55 -1.18 -17.69 10.23
C ILE A 55 -1.36 -18.87 9.28
N GLU A 56 -2.58 -19.11 8.79
CA GLU A 56 -2.88 -20.20 7.84
C GLU A 56 -1.98 -20.13 6.59
N VAL A 57 -1.80 -18.92 6.05
CA VAL A 57 -0.96 -18.69 4.88
C VAL A 57 0.52 -18.82 5.23
N LEU A 58 0.93 -18.27 6.37
CA LEU A 58 2.31 -18.39 6.84
C LEU A 58 2.71 -19.86 6.98
N GLU A 59 1.90 -20.70 7.63
CA GLU A 59 2.18 -22.13 7.80
C GLU A 59 2.10 -22.91 6.49
N LYS A 60 1.25 -22.50 5.54
CA LYS A 60 1.19 -23.12 4.21
C LYS A 60 2.46 -22.90 3.39
N PHE A 61 3.03 -21.70 3.42
CA PHE A 61 4.16 -21.32 2.55
C PHE A 61 5.51 -21.30 3.26
N ILE A 62 5.55 -21.14 4.58
CA ILE A 62 6.75 -21.14 5.42
C ILE A 62 6.47 -21.95 6.70
N PRO A 63 6.37 -23.28 6.61
CA PRO A 63 6.01 -24.14 7.75
C PRO A 63 6.95 -23.94 8.94
N GLY A 64 6.36 -23.82 10.14
CA GLY A 64 7.11 -23.64 11.39
C GLY A 64 7.67 -22.23 11.63
N ALA A 65 7.33 -21.25 10.78
CA ALA A 65 7.74 -19.86 10.99
C ALA A 65 6.89 -19.13 12.05
N TYR A 66 5.67 -19.61 12.35
CA TYR A 66 4.83 -18.98 13.35
C TYR A 66 5.20 -19.43 14.77
N ALA A 67 5.71 -18.50 15.57
CA ALA A 67 5.89 -18.69 17.02
C ALA A 67 4.85 -17.92 17.83
N SER A 68 4.64 -16.65 17.48
CA SER A 68 3.65 -15.76 18.09
C SER A 68 3.46 -14.51 17.24
N THR A 69 2.34 -13.82 17.40
CA THR A 69 2.12 -12.51 16.79
C THR A 69 2.72 -11.40 17.65
N LEU A 70 3.71 -10.71 17.11
CA LEU A 70 4.36 -9.57 17.78
C LEU A 70 3.49 -8.30 17.70
N ALA A 71 2.84 -8.08 16.55
CA ALA A 71 1.94 -6.97 16.30
C ALA A 71 0.99 -7.30 15.15
N LEU A 72 -0.24 -6.81 15.25
CA LEU A 72 -1.24 -6.87 14.19
C LEU A 72 -1.84 -5.48 14.00
N LYS A 73 -2.01 -5.05 12.74
CA LYS A 73 -2.41 -3.68 12.40
C LYS A 73 -3.34 -3.68 11.18
N THR A 74 -4.33 -2.80 11.23
CA THR A 74 -5.17 -2.44 10.07
C THR A 74 -4.64 -1.17 9.42
N CYS A 75 -4.51 -1.19 8.09
CA CYS A 75 -4.10 -0.05 7.27
C CYS A 75 -5.20 0.26 6.24
N LEU A 76 -5.06 1.38 5.52
CA LEU A 76 -5.98 1.81 4.47
C LEU A 76 -5.27 1.84 3.12
N TYR A 77 -6.00 1.43 2.09
CA TYR A 77 -5.66 1.75 0.71
C TYR A 77 -6.67 2.77 0.17
N THR A 78 -6.19 3.66 -0.68
CA THR A 78 -7.03 4.53 -1.51
C THR A 78 -6.83 4.09 -2.95
N ASN A 79 -7.82 3.38 -3.49
CA ASN A 79 -7.71 2.71 -4.79
C ASN A 79 -8.35 3.55 -5.89
N THR A 80 -7.69 3.61 -7.03
CA THR A 80 -8.29 4.03 -8.31
C THR A 80 -8.90 2.83 -9.02
N PRO A 81 -9.84 3.03 -9.98
CA PRO A 81 -10.45 1.92 -10.72
C PRO A 81 -9.48 1.04 -11.51
N ASP A 82 -8.33 1.59 -11.92
CA ASP A 82 -7.29 0.90 -12.70
C ASP A 82 -6.05 0.55 -11.86
N GLU A 83 -6.12 0.75 -10.55
CA GLU A 83 -5.04 0.57 -9.58
C GLU A 83 -3.75 1.39 -9.84
N ASN A 84 -3.75 2.30 -10.83
CA ASN A 84 -2.65 3.23 -11.08
C ASN A 84 -2.79 4.51 -10.25
N PHE A 85 -1.67 5.15 -9.96
CA PHE A 85 -1.66 6.41 -9.19
C PHE A 85 -2.29 7.55 -10.00
N ILE A 86 -2.56 8.66 -9.32
CA ILE A 86 -2.83 9.95 -9.97
C ILE A 86 -1.70 10.89 -9.57
N LEU A 87 -0.89 11.30 -10.55
CA LEU A 87 0.16 12.32 -10.40
C LEU A 87 -0.08 13.39 -11.47
N ASP A 88 -0.62 14.54 -11.08
CA ASP A 88 -1.10 15.54 -12.05
C ASP A 88 -1.27 16.93 -11.41
N PHE A 89 -1.69 17.91 -12.21
CA PHE A 89 -2.27 19.16 -11.72
C PHE A 89 -3.74 18.97 -11.36
N ALA A 90 -4.18 19.65 -10.30
CA ALA A 90 -5.57 19.66 -9.88
C ALA A 90 -6.45 20.31 -10.98
N PRO A 91 -7.59 19.69 -11.34
CA PRO A 91 -8.52 20.26 -12.31
C PRO A 91 -8.95 21.69 -11.93
N GLY A 92 -8.82 22.62 -12.89
CA GLY A 92 -9.17 24.03 -12.68
C GLY A 92 -8.18 24.83 -11.82
N GLN A 93 -7.11 24.22 -11.31
CA GLN A 93 -6.11 24.86 -10.45
C GLN A 93 -4.69 24.58 -10.99
N PRO A 94 -4.21 25.35 -11.99
CA PRO A 94 -2.96 25.05 -12.70
C PRO A 94 -1.70 25.14 -11.84
N ASN A 95 -1.79 25.70 -10.62
CA ASN A 95 -0.67 25.85 -9.69
C ASN A 95 -0.73 24.86 -8.52
N VAL A 96 -1.65 23.91 -8.54
CA VAL A 96 -1.80 22.89 -7.50
C VAL A 96 -1.51 21.54 -8.11
N VAL A 97 -0.55 20.82 -7.54
CA VAL A 97 -0.21 19.45 -7.96
C VAL A 97 -0.80 18.45 -6.96
N ILE A 98 -1.25 17.30 -7.46
CA ILE A 98 -1.90 16.24 -6.68
C ILE A 98 -1.17 14.92 -6.87
N ALA A 99 -1.05 14.17 -5.77
CA ALA A 99 -0.53 12.81 -5.73
C ALA A 99 -1.46 11.96 -4.87
N CYS A 100 -2.27 11.09 -5.48
CA CYS A 100 -3.27 10.31 -4.76
C CYS A 100 -3.56 8.96 -5.43
N GLY A 101 -4.46 8.16 -4.82
CA GLY A 101 -4.92 6.92 -5.43
C GLY A 101 -3.82 5.85 -5.56
N PHE A 102 -2.97 5.71 -4.54
CA PHE A 102 -1.79 4.85 -4.59
C PHE A 102 -2.06 3.34 -4.53
N SER A 103 -3.33 2.95 -4.43
CA SER A 103 -3.82 1.57 -4.59
C SER A 103 -3.06 0.52 -3.79
N GLY A 104 -2.60 0.91 -2.60
CA GLY A 104 -1.88 0.02 -1.68
C GLY A 104 -0.45 -0.36 -2.07
N HIS A 105 0.09 0.18 -3.16
CA HIS A 105 1.42 -0.21 -3.67
C HIS A 105 2.37 0.96 -3.92
N GLY A 106 1.96 2.19 -3.58
CA GLY A 106 2.73 3.43 -3.80
C GLY A 106 4.00 3.63 -2.97
N PHE A 107 4.12 3.02 -1.77
CA PHE A 107 5.23 3.33 -0.86
C PHE A 107 6.62 3.09 -1.47
N LYS A 108 6.78 2.04 -2.28
CA LYS A 108 8.06 1.73 -2.95
C LYS A 108 8.49 2.80 -3.97
N PHE A 109 7.55 3.63 -4.42
CA PHE A 109 7.78 4.72 -5.36
C PHE A 109 7.86 6.09 -4.68
N ALA A 110 7.76 6.17 -3.35
CA ALA A 110 7.64 7.45 -2.64
C ALA A 110 8.80 8.41 -2.94
N SER A 111 10.02 7.90 -3.12
CA SER A 111 11.19 8.71 -3.49
C SER A 111 11.04 9.36 -4.88
N VAL A 112 10.80 8.56 -5.92
CA VAL A 112 10.65 9.07 -7.29
C VAL A 112 9.37 9.90 -7.46
N VAL A 113 8.30 9.56 -6.74
CA VAL A 113 7.09 10.39 -6.69
C VAL A 113 7.40 11.74 -6.06
N GLY A 114 8.19 11.79 -4.98
CA GLY A 114 8.65 13.06 -4.40
C GLY A 114 9.40 13.94 -5.40
N GLU A 115 10.32 13.36 -6.17
CA GLU A 115 11.02 14.05 -7.27
C GLU A 115 10.06 14.58 -8.33
N ILE A 116 9.14 13.73 -8.81
CA ILE A 116 8.12 14.09 -9.80
C ILE A 116 7.27 15.26 -9.30
N MET A 117 6.76 15.19 -8.07
CA MET A 117 5.88 16.21 -7.53
C MET A 117 6.61 17.53 -7.31
N ALA A 118 7.88 17.49 -6.90
CA ALA A 118 8.72 18.68 -6.80
C ALA A 118 8.96 19.32 -8.17
N ASP A 119 9.25 18.52 -9.19
CA ASP A 119 9.42 18.98 -10.57
C ASP A 119 8.15 19.64 -11.12
N LEU A 120 6.98 19.00 -10.95
CA LEU A 120 5.70 19.56 -11.37
C LEU A 120 5.41 20.89 -10.65
N ALA A 121 5.63 20.96 -9.33
CA ALA A 121 5.37 22.16 -8.54
C ALA A 121 6.30 23.33 -8.90
N MET A 122 7.58 23.06 -9.18
CA MET A 122 8.59 24.09 -9.39
C MET A 122 8.78 24.48 -10.86
N LYS A 123 8.59 23.54 -11.78
CA LYS A 123 8.92 23.69 -13.21
C LYS A 123 7.73 23.52 -14.14
N GLY A 124 6.60 23.02 -13.64
CA GLY A 124 5.42 22.72 -14.47
C GLY A 124 5.50 21.40 -15.23
N THR A 125 6.62 20.67 -15.15
CA THR A 125 6.88 19.45 -15.92
C THR A 125 7.90 18.56 -15.20
N THR A 126 7.92 17.28 -15.51
CA THR A 126 8.94 16.31 -15.08
C THR A 126 9.47 15.52 -16.28
N GLN A 127 10.67 14.97 -16.17
CA GLN A 127 11.25 14.09 -17.19
C GLN A 127 10.73 12.65 -17.08
N GLN A 128 10.13 12.27 -15.96
CA GLN A 128 9.57 10.93 -15.77
C GLN A 128 8.31 10.75 -16.63
N PRO A 129 8.10 9.57 -17.25
CA PRO A 129 7.00 9.36 -18.21
C PRO A 129 5.66 9.11 -17.49
N ILE A 130 5.15 10.12 -16.78
CA ILE A 130 3.95 10.02 -15.94
C ILE A 130 2.62 10.21 -16.69
N GLY A 131 2.63 10.29 -18.02
CA GLY A 131 1.43 10.61 -18.80
C GLY A 131 0.27 9.63 -18.58
N PHE A 132 0.57 8.36 -18.33
CA PHE A 132 -0.43 7.33 -18.01
C PHE A 132 -1.05 7.49 -16.61
N LEU A 133 -0.48 8.33 -15.74
CA LEU A 133 -0.94 8.64 -14.39
C LEU A 133 -1.78 9.92 -14.32
N ASN A 134 -2.09 10.54 -15.47
CA ASN A 134 -2.91 11.76 -15.54
C ASN A 134 -4.32 11.51 -14.99
N ALA A 135 -4.92 12.52 -14.36
CA ALA A 135 -6.27 12.43 -13.78
C ALA A 135 -7.37 12.29 -14.85
N LYS A 136 -7.17 12.88 -16.04
CA LYS A 136 -8.11 12.86 -17.16
C LYS A 136 -8.28 11.48 -17.81
N ARG A 137 -7.48 10.48 -17.44
CA ARG A 137 -7.65 9.13 -17.99
C ARG A 137 -9.01 8.49 -17.65
N PHE A 138 -9.74 9.06 -16.70
CA PHE A 138 -11.08 8.63 -16.30
C PHE A 138 -12.22 9.52 -16.83
N SER A 139 -11.93 10.53 -17.67
CA SER A 139 -12.90 11.53 -18.15
C SER A 139 -12.77 11.85 -19.63
#